data_AF-W7XKC4-F1
#
_entry.id   AF-W7XKC4-F1
#
_cell.length_a   1.000
_cell.length_b   1.000
_cell.length_c   1.000
_cell.angle_alpha   90.00
_cell.angle_beta   90.00
_cell.angle_gamma   90.00
#
_symmetry.space_group_name_H-M   'P 1'
#
loop_
_entity.id
_entity.type
_entity.pdbx_description
1 polymer ?
#
loop_
_entity_poly.entity_id
_entity_poly.type
_entity_poly.pdbx_seq_one_letter_code
_entity_poly.pdbx_strand_id
1 'polypeptide(L)'
;GDRGISNIAEGISSCTKLTTLTLNAVENLLGKEGAFSISTALSSCKMLINLDINLSNNLIGEEGISAICILLGSCQLLENLKLTLWQFLFFIFLKFKKILIFLFFF
;
A
#
# COMPACT_ATOMS: atom_id res chain seq x y z
N GLY A 1 -3.72 -9.22 10.70
CA GLY A 1 -4.45 -8.10 11.32
C GLY A 1 -3.48 -6.98 11.66
N ASP A 2 -3.98 -5.84 12.14
CA ASP A 2 -3.19 -4.60 12.28
C ASP A 2 -1.88 -4.78 13.05
N ARG A 3 -1.89 -5.45 14.20
CA ARG A 3 -0.67 -5.71 14.97
C ARG A 3 0.40 -6.44 14.15
N GLY A 4 -0.01 -7.49 13.44
CA GLY A 4 0.91 -8.29 12.63
C GLY A 4 1.55 -7.45 11.52
N ILE A 5 0.77 -6.61 10.83
CA ILE A 5 1.33 -5.75 9.78
C ILE A 5 2.17 -4.62 10.35
N SER A 6 1.87 -4.10 11.55
CA SER A 6 2.71 -3.10 12.22
C SER A 6 4.11 -3.64 12.52
N ASN A 7 4.23 -4.89 12.97
CA ASN A 7 5.54 -5.54 13.16
C ASN A 7 6.31 -5.71 11.84
N ILE A 8 5.62 -6.08 10.76
CA ILE A 8 6.24 -6.16 9.41
C ILE A 8 6.66 -4.76 8.94
N ALA A 9 5.81 -3.76 9.16
CA ALA A 9 6.05 -2.37 8.79
C ALA A 9 7.28 -1.79 9.51
N GLU A 10 7.47 -2.11 10.79
CA GLU A 10 8.69 -1.73 11.53
C GLU A 10 9.94 -2.27 10.83
N GLY A 11 9.95 -3.56 10.44
CA GLY A 11 11.04 -4.16 9.67
C GLY A 11 11.27 -3.45 8.34
N ILE A 12 10.21 -3.18 7.57
CA ILE A 12 10.27 -2.45 6.29
C ILE A 12 10.88 -1.06 6.50
N SER A 13 10.51 -0.34 7.56
CA SER A 13 10.97 1.03 7.82
C SER A 13 12.48 1.12 8.04
N SER A 14 13.11 0.04 8.50
CA SER A 14 14.57 -0.05 8.66
C SER A 14 15.31 -0.23 7.34
N CYS A 15 14.64 -0.72 6.30
CA CYS A 15 15.19 -1.00 4.98
C CYS A 15 15.20 0.26 4.10
N THR A 16 15.95 1.29 4.49
CA THR A 16 15.99 2.60 3.78
C THR A 16 16.54 2.54 2.36
N LYS A 17 17.31 1.49 2.03
CA LYS A 17 17.87 1.21 0.70
C LYS A 17 17.02 0.23 -0.13
N LEU A 18 15.81 -0.10 0.32
CA LEU A 18 14.94 -1.04 -0.38
C LEU A 18 14.51 -0.46 -1.73
N THR A 19 14.82 -1.17 -2.81
CA THR A 19 14.47 -0.77 -4.18
C THR A 19 13.26 -1.53 -4.72
N THR A 20 12.98 -2.72 -4.19
CA THR A 20 11.86 -3.56 -4.59
C THR A 20 11.16 -4.10 -3.34
N LEU A 21 9.84 -4.01 -3.31
CA LEU A 21 9.01 -4.65 -2.29
C LEU A 21 7.83 -5.36 -2.93
N THR A 22 7.62 -6.60 -2.50
CA THR A 22 6.39 -7.34 -2.73
C THR A 22 5.78 -7.71 -1.39
N LEU A 23 4.53 -7.31 -1.16
CA LEU A 23 3.80 -7.56 0.08
C LEU A 23 2.41 -8.10 -0.24
N ASN A 24 2.16 -9.36 0.11
CA ASN A 24 0.86 -9.98 0.02
C ASN A 24 0.25 -10.09 1.42
N ALA A 25 -0.81 -9.32 1.67
CA ALA A 25 -1.54 -9.31 2.94
C ALA A 25 -3.06 -9.48 2.72
N VAL A 26 -3.44 -10.34 1.77
CA VAL A 26 -4.83 -10.66 1.47
C VAL A 26 -5.53 -11.33 2.65
N GLU A 27 -6.80 -10.99 2.90
CA GLU A 27 -7.64 -11.65 3.93
C GLU A 27 -7.04 -11.64 5.34
N ASN A 28 -6.36 -10.55 5.70
CA ASN A 28 -5.66 -10.45 6.97
C ASN A 28 -6.38 -9.59 8.01
N LEU A 29 -7.63 -9.20 7.80
CA LEU A 29 -8.37 -8.32 8.71
C LEU A 29 -7.60 -7.03 9.03
N LEU A 30 -6.90 -6.46 8.04
CA LEU A 30 -6.26 -5.15 8.19
C LEU A 30 -7.32 -4.07 8.22
N GLY A 31 -7.33 -3.29 9.29
CA GLY A 31 -8.07 -2.04 9.40
C GLY A 31 -7.29 -0.86 8.85
N LYS A 32 -7.83 0.33 9.07
CA LYS A 32 -7.18 1.59 8.72
C LYS A 32 -5.80 1.76 9.39
N GLU A 33 -5.65 1.30 10.64
CA GLU A 33 -4.40 1.40 11.40
C GLU A 33 -3.29 0.53 10.78
N GLY A 34 -3.64 -0.65 10.24
CA GLY A 34 -2.72 -1.47 9.48
C GLY A 34 -2.24 -0.79 8.21
N ALA A 35 -3.15 -0.12 7.48
CA ALA A 35 -2.79 0.66 6.30
C ALA A 35 -1.93 1.89 6.63
N PHE A 36 -2.22 2.60 7.73
CA PHE A 36 -1.37 3.68 8.23
C PHE A 36 0.05 3.17 8.58
N SER A 37 0.14 2.02 9.25
CA SER A 37 1.44 1.42 9.59
C SER A 37 2.28 1.12 8.35
N ILE A 38 1.68 0.46 7.34
CA ILE A 38 2.35 0.22 6.05
C ILE A 38 2.74 1.55 5.40
N SER A 39 1.84 2.52 5.39
CA SER A 39 2.06 3.81 4.73
C SER A 39 3.26 4.54 5.33
N THR A 40 3.33 4.62 6.65
CA THR A 40 4.45 5.25 7.37
C THR A 40 5.76 4.50 7.10
N ALA A 41 5.77 3.17 7.13
CA ALA A 41 6.99 2.40 6.91
C ALA A 41 7.58 2.62 5.51
N LEU A 42 6.74 2.55 4.48
CA LEU A 42 7.16 2.76 3.10
C LEU A 42 7.63 4.19 2.84
N SER A 43 7.18 5.17 3.63
CA SER A 43 7.65 6.55 3.52
C SER A 43 9.15 6.68 3.82
N SER A 44 9.72 5.75 4.60
CA SER A 44 11.15 5.66 4.88
C SER A 44 11.96 5.01 3.75
N CYS A 45 11.30 4.25 2.87
CA CYS A 45 11.93 3.58 1.71
C CYS A 45 12.02 4.54 0.52
N LYS A 46 12.86 5.59 0.63
CA LYS A 46 13.00 6.62 -0.41
C LYS A 46 13.58 6.11 -1.74
N MET A 47 14.21 4.94 -1.74
CA MET A 47 14.84 4.33 -2.92
C MET A 47 13.93 3.33 -3.66
N LEU A 48 12.64 3.26 -3.31
CA LEU A 48 11.73 2.27 -3.87
C LEU A 48 11.42 2.56 -5.35
N ILE A 49 11.76 1.60 -6.20
CA ILE A 49 11.56 1.63 -7.66
C ILE A 49 10.39 0.73 -8.06
N ASN A 50 10.28 -0.43 -7.40
CA ASN A 50 9.24 -1.44 -7.67
C ASN A 50 8.41 -1.71 -6.41
N LEU A 51 7.10 -1.58 -6.51
CA LEU A 51 6.17 -1.85 -5.43
C LEU A 51 5.01 -2.72 -5.93
N ASP A 52 4.88 -3.93 -5.38
CA ASP A 52 3.70 -4.78 -5.54
C ASP A 52 3.07 -5.04 -4.17
N ILE A 53 1.89 -4.46 -3.91
CA ILE A 53 1.15 -4.69 -2.68
C ILE A 53 -0.24 -5.21 -3.02
N ASN A 54 -0.59 -6.35 -2.43
CA ASN A 54 -1.95 -6.87 -2.44
C ASN A 54 -2.55 -6.84 -1.04
N LEU A 55 -3.57 -6.00 -0.85
CA LEU A 55 -4.34 -5.86 0.39
C LEU A 55 -5.82 -6.25 0.19
N SER A 56 -6.14 -7.09 -0.80
CA SER A 56 -7.54 -7.49 -1.04
C SER A 56 -8.18 -8.19 0.17
N ASN A 57 -9.50 -8.07 0.27
CA ASN A 57 -10.34 -8.68 1.30
C ASN A 57 -9.91 -8.28 2.73
N ASN A 58 -9.59 -7.00 2.93
CA ASN A 58 -9.33 -6.41 4.24
C ASN A 58 -10.41 -5.39 4.63
N LEU A 59 -10.28 -4.79 5.81
CA LEU A 59 -11.20 -3.82 6.42
C LEU A 59 -10.58 -2.40 6.46
N ILE A 60 -9.78 -2.03 5.46
CA ILE A 60 -8.91 -0.84 5.47
C ILE A 60 -9.71 0.46 5.55
N GLY A 61 -10.83 0.53 4.82
CA GLY A 61 -11.69 1.71 4.78
C GLY A 61 -11.08 2.89 4.02
N GLU A 62 -11.86 3.95 3.82
CA GLU A 62 -11.47 5.10 3.00
C GLU A 62 -10.23 5.82 3.53
N GLU A 63 -10.15 6.05 4.84
CA GLU A 63 -9.01 6.71 5.49
C GLU A 63 -7.70 5.95 5.26
N GLY A 64 -7.72 4.62 5.38
CA GLY A 64 -6.54 3.79 5.17
C GLY A 64 -6.10 3.76 3.71
N ILE A 65 -7.05 3.75 2.77
CA ILE A 65 -6.73 3.85 1.33
C ILE A 65 -6.12 5.23 1.02
N SER A 66 -6.70 6.30 1.57
CA SER A 66 -6.21 7.66 1.38
C SER A 66 -4.77 7.81 1.87
N ALA A 67 -4.43 7.20 3.02
CA ALA A 67 -3.06 7.16 3.53
C ALA A 67 -2.07 6.48 2.56
N ILE A 68 -2.46 5.33 1.98
CA ILE A 68 -1.67 4.63 0.98
C ILE A 68 -1.48 5.50 -0.26
N CYS A 69 -2.54 6.18 -0.73
CA CYS A 69 -2.46 7.06 -1.90
C CYS A 69 -1.54 8.28 -1.66
N ILE A 70 -1.61 8.91 -0.48
CA ILE A 70 -0.72 10.02 -0.11
C ILE A 70 0.74 9.56 -0.11
N LEU A 71 1.02 8.39 0.48
CA LEU A 71 2.35 7.78 0.43
C LEU A 71 2.84 7.62 -1.01
N LEU A 72 2.03 7.02 -1.88
CA LEU A 72 2.42 6.76 -3.27
C LEU A 72 2.80 8.04 -4.00
N GLY A 73 2.14 9.16 -3.68
CA GLY A 73 2.52 10.48 -4.18
C GLY A 73 3.87 11.00 -3.69
N SER A 74 4.39 10.46 -2.59
CA SER A 74 5.69 10.82 -2.01
C SER A 74 6.86 9.95 -2.53
N CYS A 75 6.60 8.82 -3.17
CA CYS A 75 7.62 7.92 -3.71
C CYS A 75 8.18 8.46 -5.04
N GLN A 76 9.24 9.27 -4.96
CA GLN A 76 9.79 9.98 -6.13
C GLN A 76 10.48 9.10 -7.18
N LEU A 77 10.99 7.93 -6.77
CA LEU A 77 11.73 7.01 -7.64
C LEU A 77 10.90 5.81 -8.11
N LEU A 78 9.60 5.77 -7.75
CA LEU A 78 8.75 4.63 -8.07
C LEU A 78 8.44 4.60 -9.56
N GLU A 79 8.89 3.56 -10.24
CA GLU A 79 8.66 3.34 -11.67
C GLU A 79 7.59 2.28 -11.91
N ASN A 80 7.55 1.24 -11.07
CA ASN A 80 6.62 0.14 -11.20
C ASN A 80 5.74 0.04 -9.95
N LEU A 81 4.43 0.19 -10.12
CA LEU A 81 3.45 0.03 -9.06
C LEU A 81 2.37 -0.97 -9.46
N LYS A 82 2.17 -1.95 -8.60
CA LYS A 82 0.97 -2.78 -8.57
C LYS A 82 0.36 -2.67 -7.17
N LEU A 83 -0.87 -2.17 -7.13
CA LEU A 83 -1.64 -2.04 -5.89
C LEU A 83 -2.99 -2.70 -6.10
N THR A 84 -3.29 -3.72 -5.30
CA THR A 84 -4.57 -4.42 -5.32
C THR A 84 -5.32 -4.14 -4.02
N LEU A 85 -6.41 -3.38 -4.13
CA LEU A 85 -7.32 -2.99 -3.05
C LEU A 85 -8.72 -3.51 -3.38
N TRP A 86 -8.93 -4.82 -3.32
CA TRP A 86 -10.29 -5.34 -3.44
C TRP A 86 -10.94 -5.29 -2.07
N GLN A 87 -11.96 -4.47 -1.89
CA GLN A 87 -12.75 -4.41 -0.67
C GLN A 87 -14.22 -4.41 -1.07
N PHE A 88 -15.06 -5.13 -0.31
CA PHE A 88 -16.47 -5.38 -0.66
C PHE A 88 -17.34 -4.11 -0.80
N LEU A 89 -16.82 -2.90 -0.51
CA LEU A 89 -17.47 -1.63 -0.80
C LEU A 89 -16.44 -0.56 -1.20
N PHE A 90 -16.80 0.20 -2.24
CA PHE A 90 -16.26 1.48 -2.71
C PHE A 90 -15.22 1.48 -3.87
N PHE A 91 -15.56 2.23 -4.92
CA PHE A 91 -14.71 2.54 -6.08
C PHE A 91 -14.05 3.90 -5.87
N ILE A 92 -12.72 3.96 -5.92
CA ILE A 92 -11.96 5.22 -5.95
C ILE A 92 -11.41 5.44 -7.37
N PHE A 93 -11.74 6.59 -7.97
CA PHE A 93 -11.08 7.08 -9.18
C PHE A 93 -9.94 8.01 -8.76
N LEU A 94 -8.69 7.63 -9.05
CA LEU A 94 -7.54 8.51 -8.90
C LEU A 94 -6.74 8.58 -10.21
N LYS A 95 -6.53 9.79 -10.71
CA LYS A 95 -5.54 10.09 -11.75
C LYS A 95 -4.20 10.33 -11.07
N PHE A 96 -3.25 9.41 -11.25
CA PHE A 96 -1.84 9.65 -10.97
C PHE A 96 -1.03 9.48 -12.25
N LYS A 97 -0.02 10.34 -12.43
CA LYS A 97 0.87 10.31 -13.62
C LYS A 97 1.39 8.89 -13.84
N LYS A 98 1.00 8.29 -14.96
CA LYS A 98 1.50 7.00 -15.49
C LYS A 98 1.32 5.75 -14.61
N ILE A 99 0.25 5.66 -13.81
CA ILE A 99 -0.09 4.41 -13.12
C ILE A 99 -1.39 3.86 -13.70
N LEU A 100 -1.30 2.66 -14.29
CA LEU A 100 -2.46 1.87 -14.71
C LEU A 100 -3.04 1.22 -13.44
N ILE A 101 -3.94 1.93 -12.75
CA ILE A 101 -4.74 1.32 -11.68
C ILE A 101 -5.73 0.37 -12.38
N PHE A 102 -5.47 -0.93 -12.35
CA PHE A 102 -6.45 -1.93 -12.76
C PHE A 102 -7.58 -1.97 -11.73
N LEU A 103 -8.58 -1.12 -11.92
CA LEU A 103 -9.91 -1.32 -11.34
C LEU A 103 -10.53 -2.49 -12.11
N PHE A 104 -10.36 -3.71 -11.62
CA PHE A 104 -11.19 -4.82 -12.09
C PHE A 104 -12.60 -4.63 -11.53
N PHE A 105 -13.51 -4.16 -12.39
CA PHE A 105 -14.94 -4.27 -12.19
C PHE A 105 -15.36 -5.68 -12.64
N PHE A 106 -15.75 -6.54 -11.70
CA PHE A 106 -16.67 -7.64 -11.93
C PHE A 106 -17.71 -7.62 -10.82
#